data_AF-A0A857KTD8-F1
#
_entry.id   AF-A0A857KTD8-F1
#
_cell.length_a   1.000
_cell.length_b   1.000
_cell.length_c   1.000
_cell.angle_alpha   90.00
_cell.angle_beta   90.00
_cell.angle_gamma   90.00
#
_symmetry.space_group_name_H-M   'P 1'
#
loop_
_entity.id
_entity.type
_entity.pdbx_description
1 polymer ?
#
loop_
_entity_poly.entity_id
_entity_poly.type
_entity_poly.pdbx_seq_one_letter_code
_entity_poly.pdbx_strand_id
1 'polypeptide(L)'
;MQPFNSNDYRKRVLAAVDRRGGPSTSDSFELYDIPLDDAERISDDQAVGRIEAVWAFWQKQRDHPKYRGLVAELVASHDARSKPLRYSTSRIAEARAVAAQRGQRDAGRYELLDNAIERLTERYGGIPESKRAGLFDIGAMGGLAPAEIEARLSRHHAVGDAATPAPQPAAPAPISEQRLSQITRLLGEFDRIRSGGEPTPTLLALLHLSLDDATDAEEIEARIEMVAERAREMPAGPMRAVLDELVVHCRDILLGDISRIIAYRKAVSESVADYLRPRVRAAVLVEDVLRHGDYEFLLEEAVDRGLGHAGARQLLHDLAGEFGAAVESTPGSIAPAPVARPQPTPVPQPVTPQPTPAPVPGRIDTTRRTPRRQRTAENPAPVAPILTRETAPPPAPSGPPTVPGLPAIAMFGAGGGVLTFAWPPGVTEAMVYLRHDAPPAAPGDPSAVAVKITNSRYHLDGGFIVPADSRPCHAAVASCRRAPNGTLEVAADFGRRSRIEVP
;
A
#
# COMPACT_ATOMS: atom_id res chain seq x y z
N MET A 1 25.00 12.57 47.09
CA MET A 1 23.61 13.04 47.39
C MET A 1 23.59 14.37 48.18
N GLN A 2 22.74 15.33 47.79
CA GLN A 2 22.51 16.60 48.52
C GLN A 2 21.42 16.46 49.63
N PRO A 3 21.26 17.45 50.53
CA PRO A 3 20.10 17.52 51.42
C PRO A 3 18.76 17.58 50.67
N PHE A 4 17.68 17.10 51.29
CA PHE A 4 16.34 17.19 50.71
C PHE A 4 15.77 18.62 50.84
N ASN A 5 15.26 19.19 49.73
CA ASN A 5 14.66 20.53 49.69
C ASN A 5 13.21 20.45 49.21
N SER A 6 12.26 20.59 50.14
CA SER A 6 10.82 20.55 49.91
C SER A 6 10.30 21.52 48.84
N ASN A 7 10.95 22.69 48.66
CA ASN A 7 10.52 23.70 47.70
C ASN A 7 11.09 23.47 46.30
N ASP A 8 12.30 22.92 46.19
CA ASP A 8 12.85 22.44 44.92
C ASP A 8 12.07 21.19 44.45
N TYR A 9 11.93 20.19 45.31
CA TYR A 9 11.22 18.95 45.02
C TYR A 9 9.79 19.20 44.52
N ARG A 10 9.04 20.15 45.11
CA ARG A 10 7.70 20.51 44.63
C ARG A 10 7.70 21.12 43.21
N LYS A 11 8.74 21.88 42.84
CA LYS A 11 8.88 22.53 41.53
C LYS A 11 9.44 21.60 40.45
N ARG A 12 10.42 20.77 40.80
CA ARG A 12 11.17 19.91 39.87
C ARG A 12 10.52 18.53 39.70
N VAL A 13 10.15 17.87 40.80
CA VAL A 13 9.59 16.52 40.76
C VAL A 13 8.07 16.56 40.67
N LEU A 14 7.35 17.03 41.72
CA LEU A 14 5.88 16.95 41.72
C LEU A 14 5.24 17.64 40.51
N ALA A 15 5.66 18.85 40.15
CA ALA A 15 5.11 19.55 39.00
C ALA A 15 5.47 18.93 37.63
N ALA A 16 6.46 18.03 37.57
CA ALA A 16 6.76 17.25 36.35
C ALA A 16 5.91 15.96 36.29
N VAL A 17 5.81 15.24 37.40
CA VAL A 17 4.96 14.03 37.53
C VAL A 17 3.48 14.37 37.28
N ASP A 18 3.02 15.49 37.86
CA ASP A 18 1.68 16.06 37.67
C ASP A 18 1.40 16.38 36.20
N ARG A 19 2.33 17.06 35.51
CA ARG A 19 2.21 17.39 34.08
C ARG A 19 2.19 16.16 33.17
N ARG A 20 2.86 15.07 33.56
CA ARG A 20 2.86 13.79 32.82
C ARG A 20 1.63 12.92 33.11
N GLY A 21 0.73 13.33 34.00
CA GLY A 21 -0.52 12.61 34.27
C GLY A 21 -0.44 11.57 35.41
N GLY A 22 0.58 11.63 36.27
CA GLY A 22 0.63 10.84 37.51
C GLY A 22 1.90 10.00 37.69
N PRO A 23 2.04 9.34 38.85
CA PRO A 23 3.28 8.67 39.26
C PRO A 23 3.45 7.27 38.62
N SER A 24 2.48 6.80 37.84
CA SER A 24 2.64 5.70 36.88
C SER A 24 3.64 6.03 35.77
N THR A 25 3.83 7.32 35.43
CA THR A 25 4.69 7.77 34.32
C THR A 25 6.14 8.03 34.72
N SER A 26 6.49 7.83 35.99
CA SER A 26 7.72 8.29 36.62
C SER A 26 8.36 7.18 37.44
N ASP A 27 9.68 7.04 37.33
CA ASP A 27 10.42 5.95 37.98
C ASP A 27 10.74 6.22 39.45
N SER A 28 11.06 5.16 40.18
CA SER A 28 11.33 5.17 41.63
C SER A 28 12.44 6.19 42.00
N PHE A 29 13.47 6.33 41.18
CA PHE A 29 14.57 7.27 41.39
C PHE A 29 14.13 8.73 41.27
N GLU A 30 13.34 9.08 40.24
CA GLU A 30 12.76 10.42 40.11
C GLU A 30 11.82 10.74 41.28
N LEU A 31 10.94 9.80 41.66
CA LEU A 31 9.94 10.02 42.72
C LEU A 31 10.54 10.23 44.11
N TYR A 32 11.61 9.51 44.47
CA TYR A 32 12.31 9.71 45.75
C TYR A 32 13.48 10.71 45.65
N ASP A 33 13.66 11.36 44.50
CA ASP A 33 14.74 12.32 44.23
C ASP A 33 16.13 11.76 44.59
N ILE A 34 16.38 10.51 44.16
CA ILE A 34 17.68 9.84 44.28
C ILE A 34 18.34 9.88 42.89
N PRO A 35 19.55 10.43 42.73
CA PRO A 35 20.22 10.43 41.43
C PRO A 35 20.56 8.99 41.00
N LEU A 36 20.16 8.63 39.79
CA LEU A 36 20.33 7.28 39.22
C LEU A 36 21.82 6.88 39.16
N ASP A 37 22.68 7.82 38.76
CA ASP A 37 24.11 7.61 38.58
C ASP A 37 24.89 7.47 39.91
N ASP A 38 24.26 7.78 41.04
CA ASP A 38 24.79 7.64 42.41
C ASP A 38 24.27 6.35 43.10
N ALA A 39 23.46 5.52 42.45
CA ALA A 39 22.81 4.34 43.06
C ALA A 39 23.79 3.35 43.72
N GLU A 40 24.97 3.16 43.12
CA GLU A 40 26.08 2.33 43.62
C GLU A 40 26.94 3.04 44.70
N ARG A 41 26.87 4.38 44.83
CA ARG A 41 27.68 5.18 45.77
C ARG A 41 26.96 5.57 47.07
N ILE A 42 25.63 5.69 47.00
CA ILE A 42 24.78 6.05 48.15
C ILE A 42 24.70 4.86 49.12
N SER A 43 24.87 5.12 50.43
CA SER A 43 24.68 4.08 51.46
C SER A 43 23.20 3.81 51.75
N ASP A 44 22.90 2.68 52.36
CA ASP A 44 21.50 2.29 52.63
C ASP A 44 20.84 3.24 53.65
N ASP A 45 21.58 3.74 54.65
CA ASP A 45 21.09 4.79 55.57
C ASP A 45 20.77 6.11 54.83
N GLN A 46 21.59 6.49 53.84
CA GLN A 46 21.35 7.68 53.03
C GLN A 46 20.12 7.51 52.14
N ALA A 47 19.93 6.33 51.53
CA ALA A 47 18.76 6.01 50.74
C ALA A 47 17.48 6.01 51.60
N VAL A 48 17.50 5.35 52.77
CA VAL A 48 16.37 5.32 53.71
C VAL A 48 16.05 6.72 54.23
N GLY A 49 17.03 7.48 54.72
CA GLY A 49 16.81 8.85 55.19
C GLY A 49 16.27 9.80 54.11
N ARG A 50 16.62 9.58 52.84
CA ARG A 50 16.01 10.30 51.70
C ARG A 50 14.56 9.87 51.45
N ILE A 51 14.29 8.57 51.43
CA ILE A 51 12.93 7.99 51.27
C ILE A 51 11.99 8.52 52.36
N GLU A 52 12.45 8.55 53.61
CA GLU A 52 11.69 9.06 54.77
C GLU A 52 11.45 10.57 54.70
N ALA A 53 12.47 11.36 54.32
CA ALA A 53 12.30 12.82 54.16
C ALA A 53 11.26 13.17 53.07
N VAL A 54 11.29 12.45 51.95
CA VAL A 54 10.32 12.60 50.85
C VAL A 54 8.93 12.16 51.28
N TRP A 55 8.80 11.02 51.96
CA TRP A 55 7.51 10.53 52.46
C TRP A 55 6.90 11.43 53.53
N ALA A 56 7.70 11.92 54.49
CA ALA A 56 7.27 12.89 55.48
C ALA A 56 6.84 14.23 54.84
N PHE A 57 7.44 14.61 53.70
CA PHE A 57 6.95 15.72 52.89
C PHE A 57 5.61 15.40 52.21
N TRP A 58 5.42 14.22 51.61
CA TRP A 58 4.14 13.81 51.03
C TRP A 58 3.00 13.78 52.07
N GLN A 59 3.25 13.22 53.26
CA GLN A 59 2.28 13.22 54.37
C GLN A 59 1.84 14.65 54.73
N LYS A 60 2.78 15.62 54.76
CA LYS A 60 2.53 17.06 54.98
C LYS A 60 1.90 17.80 53.80
N GLN A 61 1.64 17.13 52.67
CA GLN A 61 1.05 17.73 51.45
C GLN A 61 -0.25 17.03 51.00
N ARG A 62 -0.81 16.13 51.82
CA ARG A 62 -2.06 15.40 51.52
C ARG A 62 -3.23 16.33 51.17
N ASP A 63 -3.32 17.49 51.82
CA ASP A 63 -4.38 18.49 51.59
C ASP A 63 -3.90 19.67 50.73
N HIS A 64 -2.79 19.53 49.99
CA HIS A 64 -2.30 20.58 49.10
C HIS A 64 -3.26 20.80 47.92
N PRO A 65 -3.80 22.02 47.70
CA PRO A 65 -4.95 22.25 46.83
C PRO A 65 -4.74 21.82 45.36
N LYS A 66 -3.50 21.90 44.85
CA LYS A 66 -3.16 21.41 43.49
C LYS A 66 -2.75 19.93 43.43
N TYR A 67 -2.23 19.35 44.52
CA TYR A 67 -1.49 18.08 44.46
C TYR A 67 -2.09 16.95 45.31
N ARG A 68 -3.19 17.20 46.04
CA ARG A 68 -3.89 16.23 46.89
C ARG A 68 -4.08 14.85 46.26
N GLY A 69 -4.52 14.78 45.00
CA GLY A 69 -4.72 13.50 44.29
C GLY A 69 -3.41 12.73 44.08
N LEU A 70 -2.44 13.36 43.41
CA LEU A 70 -1.09 12.81 43.18
C LEU A 70 -0.41 12.39 44.50
N VAL A 71 -0.52 13.21 45.54
CA VAL A 71 0.08 12.94 46.85
C VAL A 71 -0.62 11.77 47.56
N ALA A 72 -1.95 11.63 47.43
CA ALA A 72 -2.66 10.47 47.97
C ALA A 72 -2.19 9.16 47.33
N GLU A 73 -2.02 9.13 46.00
CA GLU A 73 -1.51 7.95 45.27
C GLU A 73 -0.05 7.63 45.63
N LEU A 74 0.81 8.66 45.73
CA LEU A 74 2.21 8.51 46.14
C LEU A 74 2.34 7.96 47.58
N VAL A 75 1.49 8.41 48.50
CA VAL A 75 1.47 7.87 49.87
C VAL A 75 0.91 6.44 49.90
N ALA A 76 -0.15 6.14 49.13
CA ALA A 76 -0.75 4.81 49.07
C ALA A 76 0.17 3.76 48.43
N SER A 77 1.02 4.16 47.48
CA SER A 77 1.98 3.26 46.79
C SER A 77 3.40 3.30 47.38
N HIS A 78 3.61 4.00 48.50
CA HIS A 78 4.94 4.22 49.10
C HIS A 78 5.70 2.93 49.43
N ASP A 79 5.04 1.93 50.04
CA ASP A 79 5.73 0.72 50.48
C ASP A 79 6.23 -0.12 49.28
N ALA A 80 5.43 -0.20 48.22
CA ALA A 80 5.81 -0.87 46.98
C ALA A 80 6.96 -0.13 46.27
N ARG A 81 6.85 1.20 46.11
CA ARG A 81 7.83 2.02 45.36
C ARG A 81 9.14 2.27 46.12
N SER A 82 9.12 2.32 47.46
CA SER A 82 10.35 2.50 48.26
C SER A 82 11.17 1.22 48.40
N LYS A 83 10.52 0.05 48.45
CA LYS A 83 11.15 -1.26 48.66
C LYS A 83 12.40 -1.53 47.82
N PRO A 84 12.43 -1.33 46.47
CA PRO A 84 13.63 -1.59 45.68
C PRO A 84 14.80 -0.66 46.02
N LEU A 85 14.55 0.56 46.52
CA LEU A 85 15.60 1.56 46.74
C LEU A 85 16.33 1.44 48.09
N ARG A 86 15.70 0.79 49.09
CA ARG A 86 16.19 0.74 50.48
C ARG A 86 17.55 0.06 50.65
N TYR A 87 17.78 -1.03 49.92
CA TYR A 87 18.99 -1.86 50.06
C TYR A 87 19.85 -1.82 48.81
N SER A 88 21.17 -1.73 48.99
CA SER A 88 22.19 -1.60 47.94
C SER A 88 21.99 -2.57 46.77
N THR A 89 21.97 -3.88 47.02
CA THR A 89 21.76 -4.90 45.96
C THR A 89 20.48 -4.69 45.16
N SER A 90 19.37 -4.33 45.83
CA SER A 90 18.08 -4.06 45.18
C SER A 90 18.10 -2.74 44.41
N ARG A 91 18.71 -1.69 44.98
CA ARG A 91 18.81 -0.35 44.39
C ARG A 91 19.66 -0.37 43.12
N ILE A 92 20.70 -1.20 43.08
CA ILE A 92 21.54 -1.38 41.89
C ILE A 92 20.79 -2.15 40.78
N ALA A 93 19.99 -3.15 41.15
CA ALA A 93 19.14 -3.86 40.19
C ALA A 93 18.04 -2.95 39.62
N GLU A 94 17.34 -2.20 40.47
CA GLU A 94 16.35 -1.18 40.07
C GLU A 94 17.00 -0.09 39.20
N ALA A 95 18.20 0.38 39.55
CA ALA A 95 18.91 1.40 38.75
C ALA A 95 19.18 0.91 37.33
N ARG A 96 19.58 -0.36 37.16
CA ARG A 96 19.80 -0.97 35.84
C ARG A 96 18.50 -1.17 35.08
N ALA A 97 17.42 -1.58 35.74
CA ALA A 97 16.09 -1.68 35.13
C ALA A 97 15.54 -0.31 34.68
N VAL A 98 15.65 0.72 35.53
CA VAL A 98 15.25 2.10 35.22
C VAL A 98 16.13 2.72 34.14
N ALA A 99 17.45 2.47 34.14
CA ALA A 99 18.34 2.89 33.08
C ALA A 99 17.96 2.25 31.72
N ALA A 100 17.66 0.94 31.71
CA ALA A 100 17.19 0.24 30.52
C ALA A 100 15.83 0.78 30.04
N GLN A 101 14.87 1.03 30.95
CA GLN A 101 13.55 1.59 30.61
C GLN A 101 13.64 3.06 30.14
N ARG A 102 14.59 3.84 30.68
CA ARG A 102 14.90 5.18 30.17
C ARG A 102 15.52 5.10 28.77
N GLY A 103 16.48 4.20 28.56
CA GLY A 103 17.10 3.96 27.25
C GLY A 103 16.13 3.46 26.18
N GLN A 104 15.18 2.58 26.54
CA GLN A 104 14.10 2.14 25.64
C GLN A 104 13.16 3.28 25.26
N ARG A 105 12.73 4.10 26.24
CA ARG A 105 11.92 5.29 25.97
C ARG A 105 12.68 6.30 25.10
N ASP A 106 13.97 6.48 25.34
CA ASP A 106 14.79 7.41 24.57
C ASP A 106 14.99 6.90 23.13
N ALA A 107 15.29 5.62 22.93
CA ALA A 107 15.32 4.98 21.62
C ALA A 107 14.01 5.18 20.84
N GLY A 108 12.85 5.01 21.50
CA GLY A 108 11.54 5.27 20.91
C GLY A 108 11.28 6.74 20.51
N ARG A 109 11.95 7.72 21.12
CA ARG A 109 11.92 9.13 20.66
C ARG A 109 12.64 9.29 19.32
N TYR A 110 13.73 8.57 19.11
CA TYR A 110 14.51 8.60 17.87
C TYR A 110 13.92 7.69 16.78
N GLU A 111 13.19 6.63 17.12
CA GLU A 111 12.69 5.61 16.20
C GLU A 111 11.93 6.19 14.98
N LEU A 112 11.02 7.16 15.18
CA LEU A 112 10.29 7.80 14.07
C LEU A 112 11.21 8.61 13.14
N LEU A 113 12.23 9.26 13.71
CA LEU A 113 13.21 10.06 12.97
C LEU A 113 14.21 9.16 12.23
N ASP A 114 14.72 8.12 12.88
CA ASP A 114 15.63 7.14 12.29
C ASP A 114 14.96 6.40 11.12
N ASN A 115 13.73 5.90 11.30
CA ASN A 115 12.95 5.30 10.21
C ASN A 115 12.71 6.28 9.04
N ALA A 116 12.63 7.60 9.29
CA ALA A 116 12.51 8.59 8.22
C ALA A 116 13.84 8.86 7.51
N ILE A 117 14.95 8.91 8.25
CA ILE A 117 16.31 9.07 7.72
C ILE A 117 16.73 7.85 6.90
N GLU A 118 16.41 6.64 7.36
CA GLU A 118 16.71 5.37 6.67
C GLU A 118 16.04 5.34 5.29
N ARG A 119 14.71 5.51 5.23
CA ARG A 119 13.94 5.56 3.96
C ARG A 119 14.40 6.66 2.99
N LEU A 120 14.98 7.76 3.48
CA LEU A 120 15.61 8.78 2.63
C LEU A 120 16.98 8.31 2.15
N THR A 121 17.80 7.75 3.04
CA THR A 121 19.15 7.26 2.73
C THR A 121 19.11 6.10 1.72
N GLU A 122 18.19 5.14 1.87
CA GLU A 122 17.94 4.05 0.92
C GLU A 122 17.55 4.57 -0.48
N ARG A 123 16.76 5.65 -0.54
CA ARG A 123 16.18 6.17 -1.78
C ARG A 123 17.08 7.16 -2.52
N TYR A 124 17.86 7.95 -1.78
CA TYR A 124 18.62 9.09 -2.31
C TYR A 124 20.13 9.01 -2.05
N GLY A 125 20.62 7.96 -1.39
CA GLY A 125 22.03 7.81 -0.99
C GLY A 125 22.46 8.70 0.18
N GLY A 126 21.52 9.42 0.79
CA GLY A 126 21.74 10.34 1.90
C GLY A 126 20.48 11.17 2.18
N ILE A 127 20.63 12.28 2.90
CA ILE A 127 19.51 13.18 3.24
C ILE A 127 19.49 14.36 2.25
N PRO A 128 18.43 14.55 1.45
CA PRO A 128 18.29 15.74 0.60
C PRO A 128 18.07 17.00 1.44
N GLU A 129 18.74 18.09 1.08
CA GLU A 129 18.64 19.37 1.81
C GLU A 129 17.18 19.87 1.86
N SER A 130 16.45 19.74 0.74
CA SER A 130 15.02 20.01 0.59
C SER A 130 14.08 19.19 1.51
N LYS A 131 14.58 18.16 2.22
CA LYS A 131 13.81 17.33 3.16
C LYS A 131 14.19 17.53 4.63
N ARG A 132 15.24 18.30 4.94
CA ARG A 132 15.67 18.52 6.33
C ARG A 132 14.60 19.13 7.22
N ALA A 133 13.85 20.11 6.72
CA ALA A 133 12.76 20.74 7.48
C ALA A 133 11.72 19.72 7.99
N GLY A 134 11.27 18.81 7.12
CA GLY A 134 10.33 17.75 7.52
C GLY A 134 10.90 16.74 8.50
N LEU A 135 12.23 16.57 8.55
CA LEU A 135 12.88 15.75 9.59
C LEU A 135 12.95 16.47 10.94
N PHE A 136 12.98 17.81 10.98
CA PHE A 136 12.76 18.56 12.22
C PHE A 136 11.33 18.37 12.73
N ASP A 137 10.32 18.40 11.87
CA ASP A 137 8.92 18.15 12.26
C ASP A 137 8.72 16.72 12.78
N ILE A 138 9.31 15.71 12.11
CA ILE A 138 9.25 14.30 12.54
C ILE A 138 9.98 14.10 13.88
N GLY A 139 11.16 14.69 14.05
CA GLY A 139 11.87 14.64 15.34
C GLY A 139 11.11 15.34 16.46
N ALA A 140 10.46 16.46 16.18
CA ALA A 140 9.61 17.17 17.14
C ALA A 140 8.39 16.34 17.56
N MET A 141 7.78 15.56 16.64
CA MET A 141 6.72 14.59 16.98
C MET A 141 7.24 13.46 17.89
N GLY A 142 8.49 13.03 17.73
CA GLY A 142 9.19 12.15 18.67
C GLY A 142 9.57 12.79 20.00
N GLY A 143 9.29 14.09 20.20
CA GLY A 143 9.66 14.84 21.39
C GLY A 143 11.17 15.14 21.48
N LEU A 144 11.86 15.23 20.35
CA LEU A 144 13.27 15.64 20.26
C LEU A 144 13.39 17.17 20.16
N ALA A 145 14.40 17.74 20.81
CA ALA A 145 14.79 19.13 20.66
C ALA A 145 15.57 19.35 19.34
N PRO A 146 15.53 20.54 18.71
CA PRO A 146 16.23 20.79 17.44
C PRO A 146 17.73 20.46 17.46
N ALA A 147 18.41 20.63 18.61
CA ALA A 147 19.82 20.26 18.75
C ALA A 147 20.05 18.73 18.79
N GLU A 148 19.12 17.94 19.36
CA GLU A 148 19.17 16.47 19.31
C GLU A 148 18.97 15.97 17.86
N ILE A 149 18.06 16.62 17.12
CA ILE A 149 17.76 16.31 15.72
C ILE A 149 18.97 16.65 14.84
N GLU A 150 19.55 17.84 14.94
CA GLU A 150 20.72 18.23 14.13
C GLU A 150 21.95 17.36 14.44
N ALA A 151 22.15 16.97 15.71
CA ALA A 151 23.17 16.00 16.13
C ALA A 151 22.88 14.54 15.70
N ARG A 152 21.71 14.27 15.12
CA ARG A 152 21.37 13.03 14.40
C ARG A 152 21.61 13.20 12.90
N LEU A 153 21.04 14.23 12.28
CA LEU A 153 21.13 14.52 10.85
C LEU A 153 22.58 14.66 10.36
N SER A 154 23.44 15.34 11.13
CA SER A 154 24.86 15.54 10.83
C SER A 154 25.71 14.26 10.74
N ARG A 155 25.17 13.09 11.11
CA ARG A 155 25.82 11.78 10.95
C ARG A 155 25.64 11.20 9.54
N HIS A 156 24.70 11.72 8.78
CA HIS A 156 24.33 11.26 7.45
C HIS A 156 24.83 12.26 6.41
N HIS A 157 25.18 11.77 5.22
CA HIS A 157 25.62 12.64 4.14
C HIS A 157 24.45 13.52 3.67
N ALA A 158 24.60 14.84 3.79
CA ALA A 158 23.70 15.80 3.16
C ALA A 158 23.96 15.81 1.65
N VAL A 159 22.98 15.36 0.88
CA VAL A 159 23.01 15.37 -0.58
C VAL A 159 22.40 16.68 -1.04
N GLY A 160 23.22 17.60 -1.55
CA GLY A 160 22.71 18.77 -2.27
C GLY A 160 21.91 18.29 -3.49
N ASP A 161 20.70 18.81 -3.69
CA ASP A 161 19.65 18.22 -4.56
C ASP A 161 20.19 17.87 -5.97
N ALA A 162 20.58 16.61 -6.14
CA ALA A 162 21.35 16.11 -7.29
C ALA A 162 20.43 15.85 -8.48
N ALA A 163 20.16 16.93 -9.22
CA ALA A 163 19.08 17.07 -10.17
C ALA A 163 17.69 16.92 -9.53
N THR A 164 16.96 18.04 -9.48
CA THR A 164 15.50 18.04 -9.57
C THR A 164 15.10 17.01 -10.64
N PRO A 165 14.26 16.00 -10.34
CA PRO A 165 13.71 15.14 -11.37
C PRO A 165 13.08 16.04 -12.43
N ALA A 166 13.48 15.88 -13.70
CA ALA A 166 12.97 16.71 -14.79
C ALA A 166 11.44 16.76 -14.67
N PRO A 167 10.84 17.97 -14.61
CA PRO A 167 9.60 18.20 -13.90
C PRO A 167 8.55 17.19 -14.34
N GLN A 168 7.98 16.47 -13.37
CA GLN A 168 6.80 15.63 -13.62
C GLN A 168 5.82 16.49 -14.43
N PRO A 169 5.39 16.05 -15.64
CA PRO A 169 4.54 16.85 -16.51
C PRO A 169 3.34 17.28 -15.67
N ALA A 170 3.18 18.61 -15.56
CA ALA A 170 2.66 19.23 -14.34
C ALA A 170 1.40 18.52 -13.84
N ALA A 171 1.46 18.01 -12.60
CA ALA A 171 0.28 17.44 -11.95
C ALA A 171 -0.86 18.45 -12.13
N PRO A 172 -1.99 18.05 -12.75
CA PRO A 172 -2.95 18.97 -13.34
C PRO A 172 -3.26 20.13 -12.42
N ALA A 173 -3.25 21.35 -12.95
CA ALA A 173 -3.77 22.50 -12.24
C ALA A 173 -5.17 22.13 -11.73
N PRO A 174 -5.35 21.97 -10.40
CA PRO A 174 -6.53 21.31 -9.86
C PRO A 174 -7.76 22.11 -10.27
N ILE A 175 -8.80 21.42 -10.74
CA ILE A 175 -10.05 22.08 -11.10
C ILE A 175 -10.55 22.80 -9.85
N SER A 176 -10.65 24.13 -9.94
CA SER A 176 -10.93 24.96 -8.76
C SER A 176 -12.25 24.55 -8.12
N GLU A 177 -12.30 24.58 -6.79
CA GLU A 177 -13.47 24.22 -5.98
C GLU A 177 -14.72 24.99 -6.41
N GLN A 178 -14.56 26.27 -6.77
CA GLN A 178 -15.60 27.11 -7.37
C GLN A 178 -16.17 26.52 -8.67
N ARG A 179 -15.32 25.96 -9.53
CA ARG A 179 -15.71 25.40 -10.83
C ARG A 179 -16.36 24.02 -10.69
N LEU A 180 -15.88 23.19 -9.77
CA LEU A 180 -16.58 21.96 -9.38
C LEU A 180 -17.97 22.28 -8.83
N SER A 181 -18.08 23.29 -7.95
CA SER A 181 -19.35 23.77 -7.40
C SER A 181 -20.32 24.29 -8.48
N GLN A 182 -19.79 25.00 -9.50
CA GLN A 182 -20.57 25.45 -10.66
C GLN A 182 -21.13 24.26 -11.46
N ILE A 183 -20.31 23.24 -11.73
CA ILE A 183 -20.71 22.03 -12.45
C ILE A 183 -21.80 21.27 -11.68
N THR A 184 -21.60 21.04 -10.37
CA THR A 184 -22.59 20.36 -9.52
C THR A 184 -23.91 21.14 -9.44
N ARG A 185 -23.86 22.50 -9.39
CA ARG A 185 -25.06 23.34 -9.47
C ARG A 185 -25.82 23.11 -10.78
N LEU A 186 -25.12 23.14 -11.92
CA LEU A 186 -25.70 22.99 -13.26
C LEU A 186 -26.31 21.61 -13.48
N LEU A 187 -25.61 20.54 -13.09
CA LEU A 187 -26.12 19.17 -13.17
C LEU A 187 -27.39 18.99 -12.33
N GLY A 188 -27.38 19.48 -11.08
CA GLY A 188 -28.59 19.50 -10.25
C GLY A 188 -29.71 20.40 -10.79
N GLU A 189 -29.40 21.39 -11.64
CA GLU A 189 -30.38 22.24 -12.31
C GLU A 189 -31.00 21.56 -13.53
N PHE A 190 -30.18 20.88 -14.34
CA PHE A 190 -30.59 20.00 -15.42
C PHE A 190 -31.56 18.92 -14.91
N ASP A 191 -31.24 18.23 -13.81
CA ASP A 191 -32.11 17.20 -13.23
C ASP A 191 -33.46 17.75 -12.76
N ARG A 192 -33.47 18.94 -12.12
CA ARG A 192 -34.72 19.62 -11.73
C ARG A 192 -35.58 19.96 -12.94
N ILE A 193 -35.01 20.53 -13.99
CA ILE A 193 -35.76 20.94 -15.19
C ILE A 193 -36.21 19.70 -16.02
N ARG A 194 -35.43 18.61 -16.03
CA ARG A 194 -35.77 17.35 -16.71
C ARG A 194 -36.93 16.62 -16.04
N SER A 195 -37.04 16.69 -14.71
CA SER A 195 -38.18 16.19 -13.91
C SER A 195 -38.57 14.73 -14.16
N GLY A 196 -37.83 13.79 -13.56
CA GLY A 196 -38.26 12.38 -13.43
C GLY A 196 -37.48 11.38 -14.27
N GLY A 197 -36.18 11.25 -14.03
CA GLY A 197 -35.32 10.18 -14.57
C GLY A 197 -34.06 10.00 -13.71
N GLU A 198 -33.21 9.04 -14.07
CA GLU A 198 -31.95 8.73 -13.39
C GLU A 198 -31.10 9.99 -13.14
N PRO A 199 -30.47 10.16 -11.96
CA PRO A 199 -29.71 11.36 -11.61
C PRO A 199 -28.48 11.54 -12.50
N THR A 200 -28.01 12.79 -12.66
CA THR A 200 -26.85 13.13 -13.50
C THR A 200 -25.67 13.61 -12.64
N PRO A 201 -25.03 12.75 -11.82
CA PRO A 201 -24.04 13.17 -10.82
C PRO A 201 -22.75 13.77 -11.41
N THR A 202 -22.40 13.48 -12.67
CA THR A 202 -21.16 13.92 -13.31
C THR A 202 -21.35 14.36 -14.76
N LEU A 203 -20.36 15.07 -15.31
CA LEU A 203 -20.29 15.41 -16.73
C LEU A 203 -20.20 14.16 -17.63
N LEU A 204 -19.74 13.02 -17.11
CA LEU A 204 -19.74 11.74 -17.84
C LEU A 204 -21.11 11.08 -17.80
N ALA A 205 -21.82 11.14 -16.66
CA ALA A 205 -23.20 10.67 -16.57
C ALA A 205 -24.15 11.44 -17.51
N LEU A 206 -23.92 12.75 -17.72
CA LEU A 206 -24.62 13.57 -18.72
C LEU A 206 -24.44 13.04 -20.17
N LEU A 207 -23.33 12.36 -20.43
CA LEU A 207 -23.02 11.72 -21.72
C LEU A 207 -23.45 10.24 -21.76
N HIS A 208 -24.09 9.73 -20.70
CA HIS A 208 -24.36 8.31 -20.47
C HIS A 208 -23.10 7.44 -20.54
N LEU A 209 -22.03 7.91 -19.87
CA LEU A 209 -20.74 7.22 -19.68
C LEU A 209 -20.41 7.18 -18.18
N SER A 210 -19.69 6.15 -17.72
CA SER A 210 -19.23 6.07 -16.34
C SER A 210 -17.83 6.67 -16.14
N LEU A 211 -17.38 6.77 -14.89
CA LEU A 211 -16.02 7.17 -14.57
C LEU A 211 -14.94 6.14 -14.96
N ASP A 212 -15.32 4.91 -15.32
CA ASP A 212 -14.41 3.88 -15.83
C ASP A 212 -14.21 4.01 -17.36
N ASP A 213 -15.26 4.41 -18.10
CA ASP A 213 -15.25 4.57 -19.57
C ASP A 213 -14.47 5.81 -20.05
N ALA A 214 -14.04 6.67 -19.12
CA ALA A 214 -13.43 7.98 -19.30
C ALA A 214 -12.03 8.00 -19.97
N THR A 215 -11.75 7.03 -20.85
CA THR A 215 -10.51 6.87 -21.62
C THR A 215 -10.72 6.95 -23.13
N ASP A 216 -11.96 6.82 -23.62
CA ASP A 216 -12.26 6.96 -25.04
C ASP A 216 -12.69 8.39 -25.39
N ALA A 217 -11.71 9.17 -25.87
CA ALA A 217 -11.95 10.55 -26.29
C ALA A 217 -12.84 10.66 -27.55
N GLU A 218 -12.87 9.65 -28.42
CA GLU A 218 -13.68 9.68 -29.66
C GLU A 218 -15.16 9.47 -29.31
N GLU A 219 -15.45 8.52 -28.41
CA GLU A 219 -16.81 8.34 -27.86
C GLU A 219 -17.25 9.56 -27.03
N ILE A 220 -16.38 10.11 -26.18
CA ILE A 220 -16.69 11.34 -25.41
C ILE A 220 -17.03 12.51 -26.36
N GLU A 221 -16.27 12.71 -27.45
CA GLU A 221 -16.54 13.77 -28.43
C GLU A 221 -17.87 13.53 -29.16
N ALA A 222 -18.14 12.30 -29.63
CA ALA A 222 -19.40 11.95 -30.27
C ALA A 222 -20.61 12.15 -29.34
N ARG A 223 -20.50 11.78 -28.06
CA ARG A 223 -21.55 12.01 -27.05
C ARG A 223 -21.76 13.51 -26.80
N ILE A 224 -20.69 14.29 -26.70
CA ILE A 224 -20.76 15.75 -26.49
C ILE A 224 -21.48 16.43 -27.67
N GLU A 225 -21.14 16.05 -28.91
CA GLU A 225 -21.82 16.65 -30.07
C GLU A 225 -23.29 16.22 -30.18
N MET A 226 -23.67 14.98 -29.85
CA MET A 226 -25.09 14.59 -29.78
C MET A 226 -25.88 15.43 -28.76
N VAL A 227 -25.29 15.74 -27.59
CA VAL A 227 -25.91 16.65 -26.60
C VAL A 227 -25.97 18.08 -27.14
N ALA A 228 -24.91 18.55 -27.82
CA ALA A 228 -24.86 19.89 -28.40
C ALA A 228 -25.79 20.07 -29.60
N GLU A 229 -26.06 19.02 -30.39
CA GLU A 229 -27.06 19.01 -31.46
C GLU A 229 -28.46 19.09 -30.88
N ARG A 230 -28.77 18.23 -29.89
CA ARG A 230 -30.05 18.26 -29.19
C ARG A 230 -30.31 19.60 -28.52
N ALA A 231 -29.31 20.24 -27.91
CA ALA A 231 -29.42 21.59 -27.35
C ALA A 231 -29.70 22.66 -28.43
N ARG A 232 -29.07 22.55 -29.61
CA ARG A 232 -29.31 23.45 -30.76
C ARG A 232 -30.74 23.37 -31.28
N GLU A 233 -31.33 22.18 -31.31
CA GLU A 233 -32.72 21.92 -31.72
C GLU A 233 -33.77 22.47 -30.74
N MET A 234 -33.43 22.62 -29.45
CA MET A 234 -34.38 23.10 -28.44
C MET A 234 -34.72 24.59 -28.60
N PRO A 235 -35.97 25.00 -28.30
CA PRO A 235 -36.32 26.42 -28.22
C PRO A 235 -35.53 27.13 -27.10
N ALA A 236 -35.37 28.45 -27.23
CA ALA A 236 -34.70 29.27 -26.21
C ALA A 236 -35.46 29.19 -24.87
N GLY A 237 -34.78 28.75 -23.82
CA GLY A 237 -35.35 28.57 -22.48
C GLY A 237 -34.35 27.94 -21.50
N PRO A 238 -34.73 27.76 -20.22
CA PRO A 238 -33.80 27.38 -19.15
C PRO A 238 -33.03 26.08 -19.42
N MET A 239 -33.70 25.03 -19.89
CA MET A 239 -33.05 23.74 -20.19
C MET A 239 -31.93 23.87 -21.22
N ARG A 240 -32.16 24.65 -22.29
CA ARG A 240 -31.16 24.88 -23.33
C ARG A 240 -29.97 25.66 -22.79
N ALA A 241 -30.20 26.72 -22.00
CA ALA A 241 -29.11 27.50 -21.41
C ALA A 241 -28.22 26.65 -20.48
N VAL A 242 -28.82 25.78 -19.67
CA VAL A 242 -28.09 24.84 -18.80
C VAL A 242 -27.30 23.81 -19.62
N LEU A 243 -27.88 23.27 -20.70
CA LEU A 243 -27.17 22.37 -21.62
C LEU A 243 -26.02 23.06 -22.36
N ASP A 244 -26.21 24.28 -22.85
CA ASP A 244 -25.16 25.05 -23.52
C ASP A 244 -23.97 25.34 -22.56
N GLU A 245 -24.22 25.67 -21.28
CA GLU A 245 -23.18 25.84 -20.26
C GLU A 245 -22.50 24.51 -19.89
N LEU A 246 -23.27 23.42 -19.72
CA LEU A 246 -22.72 22.08 -19.45
C LEU A 246 -21.87 21.54 -20.60
N VAL A 247 -22.26 21.75 -21.86
CA VAL A 247 -21.47 21.35 -23.03
C VAL A 247 -20.13 22.09 -23.09
N VAL A 248 -20.08 23.38 -22.69
CA VAL A 248 -18.81 24.11 -22.55
C VAL A 248 -17.93 23.49 -21.46
N HIS A 249 -18.50 23.08 -20.32
CA HIS A 249 -17.74 22.35 -19.29
C HIS A 249 -17.26 20.98 -19.78
N CYS A 250 -18.08 20.21 -20.50
CA CYS A 250 -17.68 18.92 -21.08
C CYS A 250 -16.51 19.07 -22.06
N ARG A 251 -16.58 20.00 -23.02
CA ARG A 251 -15.48 20.23 -23.98
C ARG A 251 -14.20 20.68 -23.28
N ASP A 252 -14.27 21.61 -22.31
CA ASP A 252 -13.06 22.14 -21.66
C ASP A 252 -12.42 21.18 -20.63
N ILE A 253 -13.19 20.27 -20.03
CA ILE A 253 -12.70 19.36 -18.97
C ILE A 253 -12.46 17.94 -19.47
N LEU A 254 -13.32 17.40 -20.35
CA LEU A 254 -13.23 16.02 -20.85
C LEU A 254 -12.45 15.91 -22.16
N LEU A 255 -12.53 16.92 -23.03
CA LEU A 255 -11.75 17.02 -24.29
C LEU A 255 -10.61 18.06 -24.23
N GLY A 256 -10.36 18.64 -23.05
CA GLY A 256 -9.23 19.53 -22.83
C GLY A 256 -7.91 18.77 -22.71
N ASP A 257 -6.93 19.41 -22.07
CA ASP A 257 -5.73 18.72 -21.57
C ASP A 257 -6.14 17.47 -20.77
N ILE A 258 -5.56 16.30 -21.08
CA ILE A 258 -5.81 15.02 -20.41
C ILE A 258 -5.65 15.11 -18.88
N SER A 259 -4.81 16.02 -18.42
CA SER A 259 -4.60 16.33 -17.02
C SER A 259 -5.92 16.82 -16.36
N ARG A 260 -6.77 17.57 -17.07
CA ARG A 260 -8.05 18.06 -16.56
C ARG A 260 -9.06 16.94 -16.30
N ILE A 261 -9.21 15.99 -17.23
CA ILE A 261 -10.09 14.84 -17.00
C ILE A 261 -9.56 13.94 -15.87
N ILE A 262 -8.24 13.79 -15.73
CA ILE A 262 -7.63 13.12 -14.57
C ILE A 262 -7.99 13.84 -13.25
N ALA A 263 -7.84 15.16 -13.18
CA ALA A 263 -8.22 15.93 -11.99
C ALA A 263 -9.72 15.91 -11.70
N TYR A 264 -10.58 15.91 -12.74
CA TYR A 264 -12.03 15.79 -12.58
C TYR A 264 -12.41 14.43 -11.99
N ARG A 265 -11.92 13.33 -12.59
CA ARG A 265 -12.13 11.97 -12.09
C ARG A 265 -11.66 11.83 -10.64
N LYS A 266 -10.47 12.38 -10.33
CA LYS A 266 -9.93 12.39 -8.97
C LYS A 266 -10.85 13.12 -7.99
N ALA A 267 -11.27 14.34 -8.29
CA ALA A 267 -12.10 15.15 -7.40
C ALA A 267 -13.49 14.53 -7.16
N VAL A 268 -14.08 13.88 -8.17
CA VAL A 268 -15.31 13.08 -8.01
C VAL A 268 -15.06 11.91 -7.06
N SER A 269 -13.99 11.13 -7.26
CA SER A 269 -13.64 10.01 -6.37
C SER A 269 -13.35 10.44 -4.93
N GLU A 270 -12.66 11.57 -4.71
CA GLU A 270 -12.42 12.12 -3.38
C GLU A 270 -13.74 12.54 -2.70
N SER A 271 -14.65 13.20 -3.44
CA SER A 271 -15.98 13.58 -2.92
C SER A 271 -16.86 12.38 -2.57
N VAL A 272 -16.82 11.30 -3.36
CA VAL A 272 -17.55 10.06 -3.06
C VAL A 272 -16.89 9.29 -1.90
N ALA A 273 -15.56 9.29 -1.81
CA ALA A 273 -14.84 8.73 -0.66
C ALA A 273 -15.23 9.42 0.65
N ASP A 274 -15.30 10.75 0.67
CA ASP A 274 -15.71 11.52 1.85
C ASP A 274 -17.17 11.24 2.26
N TYR A 275 -18.05 10.97 1.29
CA TYR A 275 -19.44 10.55 1.56
C TYR A 275 -19.55 9.14 2.13
N LEU A 276 -18.76 8.19 1.60
CA LEU A 276 -18.82 6.76 1.95
C LEU A 276 -18.01 6.41 3.21
N ARG A 277 -16.88 7.07 3.48
CA ARG A 277 -16.02 6.82 4.64
C ARG A 277 -16.77 6.70 5.98
N PRO A 278 -17.67 7.63 6.38
CA PRO A 278 -18.44 7.48 7.62
C PRO A 278 -19.48 6.33 7.59
N ARG A 279 -19.91 5.87 6.40
CA ARG A 279 -20.86 4.77 6.22
C ARG A 279 -20.17 3.41 6.30
N VAL A 280 -19.07 3.24 5.56
CA VAL A 280 -18.21 2.05 5.64
C VAL A 280 -17.76 1.86 7.09
N ARG A 281 -17.31 2.92 7.76
CA ARG A 281 -16.97 2.91 9.19
C ARG A 281 -18.11 2.41 10.10
N ALA A 282 -19.36 2.74 9.79
CA ALA A 282 -20.52 2.31 10.56
C ALA A 282 -20.88 0.84 10.30
N ALA A 283 -20.81 0.40 9.04
CA ALA A 283 -21.09 -0.97 8.63
C ALA A 283 -20.08 -1.99 9.22
N VAL A 284 -18.79 -1.66 9.22
CA VAL A 284 -17.74 -2.58 9.73
C VAL A 284 -17.58 -2.57 11.26
N LEU A 285 -18.22 -1.62 11.96
CA LEU A 285 -17.94 -1.26 13.37
C LEU A 285 -18.06 -2.41 14.39
N VAL A 286 -18.85 -3.44 14.09
CA VAL A 286 -19.26 -4.49 15.03
C VAL A 286 -18.57 -5.84 14.76
N GLU A 287 -18.19 -6.10 13.51
CA GLU A 287 -17.77 -7.43 13.05
C GLU A 287 -16.43 -7.43 12.29
N ASP A 288 -15.78 -6.26 12.13
CA ASP A 288 -14.54 -6.04 11.34
C ASP A 288 -14.62 -6.58 9.89
N VAL A 289 -15.86 -6.69 9.38
CA VAL A 289 -16.20 -7.20 8.04
C VAL A 289 -17.30 -6.33 7.44
N LEU A 290 -17.11 -5.89 6.19
CA LEU A 290 -18.17 -5.30 5.39
C LEU A 290 -19.00 -6.43 4.75
N ARG A 291 -20.21 -6.63 5.27
CA ARG A 291 -21.13 -7.71 4.85
C ARG A 291 -21.64 -7.50 3.42
N HIS A 292 -22.07 -8.59 2.79
CA HIS A 292 -22.52 -8.61 1.39
C HIS A 292 -23.65 -7.60 1.10
N GLY A 293 -24.64 -7.48 2.00
CA GLY A 293 -25.77 -6.56 1.83
C GLY A 293 -25.39 -5.09 1.99
N ASP A 294 -24.54 -4.78 2.98
CA ASP A 294 -23.99 -3.42 3.16
C ASP A 294 -23.04 -3.05 2.02
N TYR A 295 -22.28 -4.02 1.50
CA TYR A 295 -21.42 -3.84 0.32
C TYR A 295 -22.22 -3.52 -0.94
N GLU A 296 -23.30 -4.26 -1.23
CA GLU A 296 -24.17 -3.98 -2.38
C GLU A 296 -24.84 -2.61 -2.25
N PHE A 297 -25.43 -2.29 -1.10
CA PHE A 297 -26.03 -0.98 -0.85
C PHE A 297 -25.02 0.17 -1.00
N LEU A 298 -23.80 0.03 -0.45
CA LEU A 298 -22.77 1.07 -0.57
C LEU A 298 -22.14 1.14 -1.98
N LEU A 299 -22.22 0.06 -2.76
CA LEU A 299 -21.81 0.01 -4.16
C LEU A 299 -22.83 0.72 -5.06
N GLU A 300 -24.13 0.57 -4.80
CA GLU A 300 -25.20 1.37 -5.41
C GLU A 300 -25.06 2.85 -5.02
N GLU A 301 -24.90 3.17 -3.72
CA GLU A 301 -24.64 4.55 -3.24
C GLU A 301 -23.40 5.19 -3.90
N ALA A 302 -22.40 4.41 -4.30
CA ALA A 302 -21.21 4.89 -5.00
C ALA A 302 -21.48 5.18 -6.50
N VAL A 303 -22.23 4.31 -7.17
CA VAL A 303 -22.59 4.43 -8.59
C VAL A 303 -23.60 5.55 -8.82
N ASP A 304 -24.61 5.69 -7.96
CA ASP A 304 -25.58 6.82 -7.96
C ASP A 304 -24.90 8.19 -7.81
N ARG A 305 -23.68 8.21 -7.27
CA ARG A 305 -22.84 9.42 -7.12
C ARG A 305 -21.76 9.54 -8.19
N GLY A 306 -21.86 8.72 -9.23
CA GLY A 306 -21.15 8.87 -10.50
C GLY A 306 -19.83 8.11 -10.60
N LEU A 307 -19.49 7.24 -9.65
CA LEU A 307 -18.38 6.32 -9.86
C LEU A 307 -18.72 5.25 -10.89
N GLY A 308 -17.74 4.87 -11.69
CA GLY A 308 -17.82 3.64 -12.46
C GLY A 308 -17.82 2.42 -11.54
N HIS A 309 -18.49 1.35 -11.96
CA HIS A 309 -18.74 0.19 -11.12
C HIS A 309 -17.48 -0.64 -10.80
N ALA A 310 -16.36 -0.47 -11.53
CA ALA A 310 -15.06 -0.98 -11.11
C ALA A 310 -14.39 -0.06 -10.08
N GLY A 311 -14.34 1.25 -10.33
CA GLY A 311 -13.80 2.24 -9.40
C GLY A 311 -14.52 2.25 -8.04
N ALA A 312 -15.84 2.08 -8.03
CA ALA A 312 -16.65 1.99 -6.82
C ALA A 312 -16.30 0.79 -5.94
N ARG A 313 -16.12 -0.41 -6.53
CA ARG A 313 -15.67 -1.59 -5.77
C ARG A 313 -14.29 -1.39 -5.18
N GLN A 314 -13.34 -0.81 -5.95
CA GLN A 314 -11.99 -0.53 -5.46
C GLN A 314 -12.04 0.43 -4.26
N LEU A 315 -12.80 1.53 -4.37
CA LEU A 315 -12.96 2.48 -3.27
C LEU A 315 -13.55 1.83 -1.99
N LEU A 316 -14.51 0.92 -2.13
CA LEU A 316 -15.06 0.19 -0.97
C LEU A 316 -14.04 -0.77 -0.33
N HIS A 317 -13.20 -1.43 -1.12
CA HIS A 317 -12.08 -2.22 -0.60
C HIS A 317 -11.03 -1.34 0.10
N ASP A 318 -10.69 -0.18 -0.48
CA ASP A 318 -9.72 0.76 0.10
C ASP A 318 -10.25 1.37 1.42
N LEU A 319 -11.53 1.76 1.46
CA LEU A 319 -12.18 2.28 2.68
C LEU A 319 -12.39 1.21 3.76
N ALA A 320 -12.68 -0.05 3.39
CA ALA A 320 -12.70 -1.14 4.36
C ALA A 320 -11.29 -1.38 4.95
N GLY A 321 -10.27 -1.35 4.10
CA GLY A 321 -8.86 -1.40 4.49
C GLY A 321 -8.42 -0.24 5.39
N GLU A 322 -8.94 0.98 5.18
CA GLU A 322 -8.72 2.15 6.06
C GLU A 322 -9.10 1.86 7.52
N PHE A 323 -10.13 1.03 7.74
CA PHE A 323 -10.60 0.61 9.06
C PHE A 323 -10.09 -0.78 9.49
N GLY A 324 -9.21 -1.41 8.70
CA GLY A 324 -8.68 -2.76 8.97
C GLY A 324 -9.67 -3.90 8.71
N ALA A 325 -10.82 -3.61 8.10
CA ALA A 325 -11.90 -4.56 7.88
C ALA A 325 -11.76 -5.34 6.56
N ALA A 326 -12.22 -6.59 6.55
CA ALA A 326 -12.31 -7.39 5.32
C ALA A 326 -13.64 -7.13 4.59
N VAL A 327 -13.69 -7.34 3.28
CA VAL A 327 -14.96 -7.38 2.53
C VAL A 327 -15.43 -8.83 2.42
N GLU A 328 -16.69 -9.09 2.77
CA GLU A 328 -17.30 -10.41 2.68
C GLU A 328 -17.40 -10.85 1.21
N SER A 329 -16.51 -11.76 0.81
CA SER A 329 -16.51 -12.32 -0.53
C SER A 329 -17.68 -13.31 -0.69
N THR A 330 -18.58 -13.06 -1.63
CA THR A 330 -19.76 -13.90 -1.90
C THR A 330 -19.36 -15.39 -2.03
N PRO A 331 -20.02 -16.32 -1.31
CA PRO A 331 -19.68 -17.75 -1.34
C PRO A 331 -19.98 -18.36 -2.72
N GLY A 332 -18.97 -18.30 -3.60
CA GLY A 332 -19.04 -18.70 -5.00
C GLY A 332 -17.79 -18.31 -5.79
N SER A 333 -17.11 -17.22 -5.40
CA SER A 333 -15.81 -16.86 -5.98
C SER A 333 -14.68 -17.67 -5.35
N ILE A 334 -14.29 -18.78 -6.01
CA ILE A 334 -13.12 -19.56 -5.61
C ILE A 334 -11.85 -18.80 -6.03
N ALA A 335 -11.32 -17.98 -5.12
CA ALA A 335 -9.97 -17.47 -5.25
C ALA A 335 -8.97 -18.66 -5.30
N PRO A 336 -7.94 -18.63 -6.16
CA PRO A 336 -6.94 -19.69 -6.20
C PRO A 336 -6.19 -19.71 -4.86
N ALA A 337 -6.26 -20.84 -4.15
CA ALA A 337 -5.64 -21.00 -2.84
C ALA A 337 -4.12 -20.70 -2.90
N PRO A 338 -3.54 -20.05 -1.88
CA PRO A 338 -2.12 -19.75 -1.86
C PRO A 338 -1.32 -21.05 -1.97
N VAL A 339 -0.42 -21.12 -2.95
CA VAL A 339 0.30 -22.36 -3.29
C VAL A 339 1.15 -22.80 -2.10
N ALA A 340 0.69 -23.85 -1.42
CA ALA A 340 1.41 -24.43 -0.30
C ALA A 340 2.78 -24.93 -0.77
N ARG A 341 3.86 -24.50 -0.08
CA ARG A 341 5.20 -25.03 -0.32
C ARG A 341 5.17 -26.56 -0.11
N PRO A 342 5.70 -27.37 -1.05
CA PRO A 342 5.67 -28.82 -0.91
C PRO A 342 6.48 -29.24 0.33
N GLN A 343 5.82 -29.92 1.26
CA GLN A 343 6.52 -30.52 2.39
C GLN A 343 7.33 -31.75 1.92
N PRO A 344 8.53 -31.98 2.47
CA PRO A 344 9.31 -33.16 2.13
C PRO A 344 8.59 -34.43 2.63
N THR A 345 8.42 -35.41 1.75
CA THR A 345 7.80 -36.70 2.08
C THR A 345 8.62 -37.45 3.14
N PRO A 346 7.99 -37.99 4.20
CA PRO A 346 8.69 -38.77 5.21
C PRO A 346 9.19 -40.10 4.62
N VAL A 347 10.46 -40.43 4.89
CA VAL A 347 11.07 -41.71 4.49
C VAL A 347 10.52 -42.84 5.38
N PRO A 348 10.07 -43.98 4.81
CA PRO A 348 9.59 -45.11 5.61
C PRO A 348 10.72 -45.75 6.43
N GLN A 349 10.52 -45.92 7.73
CA GLN A 349 11.49 -46.60 8.61
C GLN A 349 11.31 -48.14 8.57
N PRO A 350 12.37 -48.94 8.83
CA PRO A 350 12.29 -50.40 8.81
C PRO A 350 11.51 -50.96 10.00
N VAL A 351 10.65 -51.95 9.76
CA VAL A 351 9.96 -52.71 10.82
C VAL A 351 10.85 -53.84 11.36
N THR A 352 10.99 -53.90 12.69
CA THR A 352 11.56 -55.06 13.41
C THR A 352 10.45 -56.03 13.83
N PRO A 353 10.67 -57.36 13.78
CA PRO A 353 9.62 -58.36 13.99
C PRO A 353 9.33 -58.68 15.46
N GLN A 354 8.08 -59.00 15.77
CA GLN A 354 7.60 -59.48 17.07
C GLN A 354 7.42 -61.02 17.03
N PRO A 355 7.77 -61.78 18.10
CA PRO A 355 7.83 -63.24 18.03
C PRO A 355 6.48 -63.95 18.21
N THR A 356 6.36 -65.14 17.60
CA THR A 356 5.16 -66.00 17.61
C THR A 356 5.29 -67.16 18.60
N PRO A 357 4.26 -67.50 19.39
CA PRO A 357 4.12 -68.81 20.04
C PRO A 357 3.35 -69.81 19.17
N ALA A 358 3.69 -71.10 19.25
CA ALA A 358 3.21 -72.16 18.34
C ALA A 358 1.87 -72.81 18.76
N PRO A 359 1.24 -73.54 17.83
CA PRO A 359 0.74 -74.89 18.14
C PRO A 359 1.34 -75.98 17.22
N VAL A 360 1.20 -77.24 17.64
CA VAL A 360 1.90 -78.45 17.15
C VAL A 360 0.98 -79.67 17.41
N PRO A 361 0.97 -80.80 16.63
CA PRO A 361 1.50 -81.09 15.28
C PRO A 361 0.48 -81.74 14.29
N GLY A 362 0.89 -81.89 13.01
CA GLY A 362 0.50 -83.00 12.13
C GLY A 362 -0.25 -82.66 10.83
N ARG A 363 -0.24 -83.49 9.77
CA ARG A 363 0.58 -84.69 9.49
C ARG A 363 0.57 -85.05 7.97
N ILE A 364 1.74 -85.03 7.33
CA ILE A 364 2.18 -85.51 5.97
C ILE A 364 1.44 -85.17 4.65
N ASP A 365 2.30 -84.86 3.66
CA ASP A 365 2.40 -85.37 2.27
C ASP A 365 1.63 -84.85 1.02
N THR A 366 2.48 -84.50 0.04
CA THR A 366 2.45 -84.86 -1.41
C THR A 366 1.64 -84.09 -2.48
N THR A 367 2.44 -83.51 -3.38
CA THR A 367 2.37 -83.60 -4.88
C THR A 367 1.49 -82.67 -5.75
N ARG A 368 2.16 -82.18 -6.81
CA ARG A 368 1.72 -82.02 -8.22
C ARG A 368 0.39 -81.27 -8.52
N ARG A 369 0.51 -80.08 -9.13
CA ARG A 369 0.45 -79.93 -10.61
C ARG A 369 0.70 -78.50 -11.13
N THR A 370 1.60 -78.38 -12.11
CA THR A 370 1.56 -77.42 -13.24
C THR A 370 0.52 -77.92 -14.30
N PRO A 371 0.10 -77.19 -15.38
CA PRO A 371 0.94 -76.28 -16.20
C PRO A 371 0.26 -75.14 -17.06
N ARG A 372 1.10 -74.48 -17.92
CA ARG A 372 0.76 -73.73 -19.19
C ARG A 372 -0.03 -72.40 -19.02
N ARG A 373 0.06 -71.37 -19.88
CA ARG A 373 0.92 -70.90 -21.03
C ARG A 373 0.68 -69.36 -21.15
N GLN A 374 1.25 -68.46 -21.98
CA GLN A 374 2.26 -68.30 -23.07
C GLN A 374 2.68 -66.78 -23.01
N ARG A 375 3.81 -66.17 -23.44
CA ARG A 375 4.60 -66.10 -24.71
C ARG A 375 3.80 -65.71 -25.98
N THR A 376 4.23 -64.82 -26.90
CA THR A 376 5.41 -63.91 -27.10
C THR A 376 4.92 -62.73 -28.01
N ALA A 377 5.46 -61.50 -28.11
CA ALA A 377 6.67 -60.79 -27.65
C ALA A 377 8.02 -61.05 -28.39
N GLU A 378 8.48 -60.13 -29.25
CA GLU A 378 9.85 -60.09 -29.84
C GLU A 378 10.29 -58.70 -30.41
N ASN A 379 11.55 -58.57 -30.85
CA ASN A 379 12.32 -57.35 -31.24
C ASN A 379 13.56 -57.78 -32.13
N PRO A 380 14.54 -56.96 -32.63
CA PRO A 380 14.92 -55.55 -32.35
C PRO A 380 15.29 -54.69 -33.62
N ALA A 381 16.20 -53.71 -33.47
CA ALA A 381 16.71 -52.77 -34.50
C ALA A 381 17.91 -53.29 -35.35
N PRO A 382 18.43 -52.51 -36.32
CA PRO A 382 19.82 -52.00 -36.19
C PRO A 382 20.02 -50.52 -36.65
N VAL A 383 21.26 -50.12 -37.03
CA VAL A 383 21.83 -48.75 -36.85
C VAL A 383 22.64 -48.23 -38.06
N ALA A 384 22.59 -46.89 -38.30
CA ALA A 384 23.53 -46.06 -39.10
C ALA A 384 23.57 -46.25 -40.65
N PRO A 385 24.13 -45.33 -41.47
CA PRO A 385 24.98 -44.18 -41.12
C PRO A 385 24.55 -42.78 -41.65
N ILE A 386 25.41 -41.79 -41.38
CA ILE A 386 25.25 -40.35 -41.64
C ILE A 386 25.54 -39.98 -43.10
N LEU A 387 24.74 -39.09 -43.67
CA LEU A 387 25.20 -38.12 -44.67
C LEU A 387 24.76 -36.71 -44.26
N THR A 388 25.71 -35.77 -44.30
CA THR A 388 25.50 -34.38 -43.90
C THR A 388 24.63 -33.63 -44.89
N ARG A 389 23.55 -33.01 -44.40
CA ARG A 389 22.90 -31.88 -45.08
C ARG A 389 22.80 -30.69 -44.14
N GLU A 390 23.82 -29.84 -44.27
CA GLU A 390 23.84 -28.39 -44.00
C GLU A 390 22.85 -27.87 -42.95
N THR A 391 23.39 -27.62 -41.76
CA THR A 391 22.67 -27.13 -40.59
C THR A 391 21.99 -25.78 -40.89
N ALA A 392 20.67 -25.79 -41.11
CA ALA A 392 19.88 -24.57 -40.93
C ALA A 392 20.11 -24.09 -39.49
N PRO A 393 20.42 -22.79 -39.27
CA PRO A 393 20.65 -22.29 -37.92
C PRO A 393 19.41 -22.53 -37.06
N PRO A 394 19.56 -22.84 -35.76
CA PRO A 394 18.41 -22.93 -34.88
C PRO A 394 17.64 -21.59 -34.95
N PRO A 395 16.30 -21.61 -35.01
CA PRO A 395 15.53 -20.38 -35.07
C PRO A 395 15.89 -19.50 -33.87
N ALA A 396 16.07 -18.20 -34.15
CA ALA A 396 16.35 -17.19 -33.12
C ALA A 396 15.33 -17.31 -31.98
N PRO A 397 15.73 -17.05 -30.71
CA PRO A 397 14.94 -17.37 -29.53
C PRO A 397 13.52 -16.85 -29.67
N SER A 398 12.59 -17.79 -29.88
CA SER A 398 11.21 -17.46 -30.23
C SER A 398 10.59 -16.63 -29.13
N GLY A 399 10.04 -15.47 -29.49
CA GLY A 399 9.29 -14.64 -28.55
C GLY A 399 8.14 -15.43 -27.90
N PRO A 400 7.65 -14.98 -26.73
CA PRO A 400 6.49 -15.60 -26.08
C PRO A 400 5.33 -15.72 -27.08
N PRO A 401 4.62 -16.87 -27.11
CA PRO A 401 3.66 -17.18 -28.17
C PRO A 401 2.54 -16.13 -28.27
N THR A 402 2.25 -15.73 -29.50
CA THR A 402 1.21 -14.76 -29.82
C THR A 402 -0.17 -15.42 -29.92
N VAL A 403 -1.20 -14.77 -29.37
CA VAL A 403 -2.58 -15.26 -29.35
C VAL A 403 -3.58 -14.16 -29.73
N PRO A 404 -4.62 -14.47 -30.53
CA PRO A 404 -5.67 -13.50 -30.86
C PRO A 404 -6.62 -13.27 -29.67
N GLY A 405 -7.33 -12.13 -29.69
CA GLY A 405 -8.44 -11.86 -28.76
C GLY A 405 -8.05 -11.40 -27.35
N LEU A 406 -6.77 -11.13 -27.08
CA LEU A 406 -6.38 -10.35 -25.89
C LEU A 406 -6.73 -8.86 -26.10
N PRO A 407 -7.20 -8.14 -25.07
CA PRO A 407 -7.64 -6.75 -25.20
C PRO A 407 -6.45 -5.82 -25.48
N ALA A 408 -6.64 -4.84 -26.37
CA ALA A 408 -5.59 -3.90 -26.74
C ALA A 408 -5.22 -2.95 -25.58
N ILE A 409 -3.92 -2.67 -25.42
CA ILE A 409 -3.43 -1.61 -24.55
C ILE A 409 -3.48 -0.28 -25.32
N ALA A 410 -4.01 0.78 -24.71
CA ALA A 410 -4.01 2.13 -25.25
C ALA A 410 -2.93 2.96 -24.57
N MET A 411 -2.02 3.57 -25.34
CA MET A 411 -1.01 4.49 -24.84
C MET A 411 -1.57 5.91 -24.71
N PHE A 412 -1.09 6.61 -23.69
CA PHE A 412 -1.55 7.94 -23.27
C PHE A 412 -0.49 9.03 -23.41
N GLY A 413 0.80 8.67 -23.40
CA GLY A 413 1.88 9.63 -23.57
C GLY A 413 3.28 9.02 -23.47
N ALA A 414 4.27 9.83 -23.83
CA ALA A 414 5.71 9.53 -23.80
C ALA A 414 6.51 10.66 -23.11
N GLY A 415 6.00 11.16 -21.99
CA GLY A 415 6.51 12.37 -21.33
C GLY A 415 7.83 12.13 -20.60
N GLY A 416 8.88 12.90 -20.92
CA GLY A 416 10.19 12.81 -20.26
C GLY A 416 10.94 11.48 -20.49
N GLY A 417 10.47 10.64 -21.41
CA GLY A 417 10.90 9.26 -21.56
C GLY A 417 10.14 8.25 -20.69
N VAL A 418 8.99 8.62 -20.13
CA VAL A 418 8.07 7.68 -19.48
C VAL A 418 6.86 7.43 -20.39
N LEU A 419 6.67 6.18 -20.79
CA LEU A 419 5.49 5.71 -21.49
C LEU A 419 4.36 5.44 -20.49
N THR A 420 3.20 6.05 -20.70
CA THR A 420 1.98 5.77 -19.93
C THR A 420 0.92 5.12 -20.81
N PHE A 421 0.20 4.14 -20.26
CA PHE A 421 -0.82 3.37 -20.98
C PHE A 421 -1.86 2.73 -20.03
N ALA A 422 -3.04 2.43 -20.56
CA ALA A 422 -4.10 1.74 -19.84
C ALA A 422 -3.77 0.25 -19.65
N TRP A 423 -4.13 -0.30 -18.49
CA TRP A 423 -4.22 -1.73 -18.26
C TRP A 423 -5.68 -2.17 -18.48
N PRO A 424 -5.99 -2.96 -19.53
CA PRO A 424 -7.35 -3.47 -19.72
C PRO A 424 -7.78 -4.40 -18.58
N PRO A 425 -9.08 -4.53 -18.28
CA PRO A 425 -9.58 -5.42 -17.24
C PRO A 425 -9.02 -6.85 -17.37
N GLY A 426 -8.45 -7.36 -16.27
CA GLY A 426 -7.83 -8.70 -16.21
C GLY A 426 -6.40 -8.81 -16.76
N VAL A 427 -5.83 -7.75 -17.35
CA VAL A 427 -4.42 -7.74 -17.82
C VAL A 427 -3.49 -7.31 -16.69
N THR A 428 -2.49 -8.14 -16.37
CA THR A 428 -1.50 -7.87 -15.30
C THR A 428 -0.05 -7.85 -15.78
N GLU A 429 0.22 -8.31 -17.01
CA GLU A 429 1.51 -8.23 -17.69
C GLU A 429 1.36 -7.67 -19.10
N ALA A 430 2.37 -6.93 -19.55
CA ALA A 430 2.43 -6.32 -20.87
C ALA A 430 3.85 -6.45 -21.45
N MET A 431 3.96 -6.35 -22.77
CA MET A 431 5.23 -6.34 -23.50
C MET A 431 5.37 -5.02 -24.26
N VAL A 432 6.38 -4.23 -23.91
CA VAL A 432 6.72 -2.98 -24.58
C VAL A 432 7.81 -3.27 -25.61
N TYR A 433 7.66 -2.77 -26.83
CA TYR A 433 8.58 -2.94 -27.94
C TYR A 433 9.10 -1.56 -28.34
N LEU A 434 10.42 -1.38 -28.39
CA LEU A 434 11.09 -0.11 -28.69
C LEU A 434 11.94 -0.25 -29.96
N ARG A 435 11.83 0.69 -30.90
CA ARG A 435 12.53 0.65 -32.19
C ARG A 435 12.86 2.04 -32.73
N HIS A 436 14.10 2.27 -33.15
CA HIS A 436 14.58 3.62 -33.51
C HIS A 436 14.17 4.09 -34.92
N ASP A 437 14.04 3.19 -35.89
CA ASP A 437 13.94 3.51 -37.32
C ASP A 437 12.50 3.55 -37.86
N ALA A 438 11.57 2.82 -37.23
CA ALA A 438 10.17 2.75 -37.62
C ALA A 438 9.28 2.24 -36.46
N PRO A 439 7.96 2.48 -36.48
CA PRO A 439 7.02 1.86 -35.55
C PRO A 439 7.10 0.33 -35.56
N PRO A 440 7.15 -0.34 -34.39
CA PRO A 440 7.15 -1.80 -34.33
C PRO A 440 5.97 -2.40 -35.11
N ALA A 441 6.28 -3.32 -36.03
CA ALA A 441 5.33 -3.83 -37.01
C ALA A 441 4.23 -4.66 -36.35
N ALA A 442 4.63 -5.70 -35.60
CA ALA A 442 3.76 -6.62 -34.87
C ALA A 442 4.41 -7.06 -33.55
N PRO A 443 3.64 -7.59 -32.58
CA PRO A 443 4.20 -8.20 -31.38
C PRO A 443 5.15 -9.35 -31.74
N GLY A 444 6.43 -9.18 -31.43
CA GLY A 444 7.51 -10.07 -31.87
C GLY A 444 8.35 -9.56 -33.06
N ASP A 445 8.20 -8.28 -33.45
CA ASP A 445 9.09 -7.61 -34.41
C ASP A 445 10.58 -7.81 -34.02
N PRO A 446 11.39 -8.51 -34.83
CA PRO A 446 12.78 -8.84 -34.49
C PRO A 446 13.71 -7.62 -34.56
N SER A 447 13.26 -6.50 -35.10
CA SER A 447 13.98 -5.22 -35.10
C SER A 447 13.64 -4.34 -33.90
N ALA A 448 12.79 -4.80 -32.97
CA ALA A 448 12.41 -4.06 -31.77
C ALA A 448 12.94 -4.71 -30.49
N VAL A 449 13.41 -3.88 -29.55
CA VAL A 449 13.79 -4.31 -28.19
C VAL A 449 12.52 -4.56 -27.39
N ALA A 450 12.26 -5.82 -27.03
CA ALA A 450 11.09 -6.23 -26.27
C ALA A 450 11.38 -6.29 -24.76
N VAL A 451 10.59 -5.56 -23.95
CA VAL A 451 10.72 -5.46 -22.49
C VAL A 451 9.38 -5.78 -21.83
N LYS A 452 9.36 -6.80 -20.96
CA LYS A 452 8.17 -7.20 -20.22
C LYS A 452 8.00 -6.36 -18.96
N ILE A 453 6.81 -5.81 -18.73
CA ILE A 453 6.44 -5.07 -17.51
C ILE A 453 5.20 -5.68 -16.85
N THR A 454 5.14 -5.62 -15.50
CA THR A 454 3.96 -5.98 -14.70
C THR A 454 3.19 -4.72 -14.30
N ASN A 455 1.88 -4.85 -14.07
CA ASN A 455 1.07 -3.74 -13.57
C ASN A 455 1.63 -3.18 -12.25
N SER A 456 2.12 -4.01 -11.32
CA SER A 456 2.72 -3.55 -10.06
C SER A 456 3.95 -2.67 -10.29
N ARG A 457 4.85 -3.05 -11.21
CA ARG A 457 6.05 -2.26 -11.52
C ARG A 457 5.70 -0.95 -12.21
N TYR A 458 4.75 -1.00 -13.16
CA TYR A 458 4.23 0.17 -13.85
C TYR A 458 3.64 1.22 -12.88
N HIS A 459 2.84 0.79 -11.89
CA HIS A 459 2.26 1.72 -10.92
C HIS A 459 3.30 2.29 -9.92
N LEU A 460 4.31 1.50 -9.54
CA LEU A 460 5.41 1.98 -8.68
C LEU A 460 6.31 3.02 -9.38
N ASP A 461 6.54 2.84 -10.69
CA ASP A 461 7.40 3.71 -11.49
C ASP A 461 6.63 4.89 -12.13
N GLY A 462 5.30 4.95 -11.97
CA GLY A 462 4.43 5.95 -12.61
C GLY A 462 4.23 5.77 -14.12
N GLY A 463 4.71 4.65 -14.68
CA GLY A 463 4.69 4.33 -16.10
C GLY A 463 5.71 3.24 -16.45
N PHE A 464 6.00 3.08 -17.74
CA PHE A 464 7.19 2.36 -18.21
C PHE A 464 8.29 3.37 -18.52
N ILE A 465 9.44 3.28 -17.84
CA ILE A 465 10.59 4.16 -18.09
C ILE A 465 11.34 3.65 -19.33
N VAL A 466 11.39 4.46 -20.39
CA VAL A 466 12.14 4.17 -21.61
C VAL A 466 13.63 4.44 -21.35
N PRO A 467 14.52 3.45 -21.59
CA PRO A 467 15.96 3.62 -21.46
C PRO A 467 16.47 4.84 -22.26
N ALA A 468 17.48 5.53 -21.74
CA ALA A 468 17.96 6.79 -22.34
C ALA A 468 18.75 6.57 -23.65
N ASP A 469 19.42 5.43 -23.76
CA ASP A 469 20.04 4.90 -24.97
C ASP A 469 19.02 4.43 -26.02
N SER A 470 17.81 4.06 -25.58
CA SER A 470 16.68 3.70 -26.45
C SER A 470 15.87 4.90 -26.94
N ARG A 471 16.37 6.14 -26.89
CA ARG A 471 15.67 7.36 -27.33
C ARG A 471 16.48 8.20 -28.34
N PRO A 472 15.81 8.88 -29.30
CA PRO A 472 14.38 8.81 -29.60
C PRO A 472 14.02 7.46 -30.25
N CYS A 473 12.77 7.01 -30.10
CA CYS A 473 12.27 5.77 -30.69
C CYS A 473 10.75 5.78 -30.92
N HIS A 474 10.27 4.89 -31.79
CA HIS A 474 8.88 4.49 -31.78
C HIS A 474 8.69 3.35 -30.77
N ALA A 475 7.61 3.43 -29.98
CA ALA A 475 7.23 2.42 -29.01
C ALA A 475 5.88 1.77 -29.37
N ALA A 476 5.70 0.51 -29.01
CA ALA A 476 4.45 -0.23 -29.15
C ALA A 476 4.21 -1.14 -27.92
N VAL A 477 2.96 -1.37 -27.51
CA VAL A 477 2.65 -2.18 -26.31
C VAL A 477 1.57 -3.23 -26.59
N ALA A 478 1.89 -4.49 -26.30
CA ALA A 478 0.96 -5.61 -26.38
C ALA A 478 0.58 -6.08 -24.97
N SER A 479 -0.69 -6.45 -24.78
CA SER A 479 -1.15 -7.11 -23.55
C SER A 479 -0.66 -8.55 -23.48
N CYS A 480 -0.49 -9.07 -22.27
CA CYS A 480 -0.09 -10.44 -22.04
C CYS A 480 -1.05 -11.15 -21.08
N ARG A 481 -1.11 -12.48 -21.19
CA ARG A 481 -1.81 -13.39 -20.29
C ARG A 481 -0.88 -14.52 -19.88
N ARG A 482 -1.10 -15.14 -18.72
CA ARG A 482 -0.49 -16.45 -18.42
C ARG A 482 -1.46 -17.57 -18.73
N ALA A 483 -1.02 -18.51 -19.56
CA ALA A 483 -1.70 -19.78 -19.74
C ALA A 483 -1.60 -20.63 -18.46
N PRO A 484 -2.48 -21.64 -18.24
CA PRO A 484 -2.49 -22.46 -17.02
C PRO A 484 -1.20 -23.24 -16.75
N ASN A 485 -0.34 -23.41 -17.76
CA ASN A 485 0.99 -24.02 -17.64
C ASN A 485 2.09 -23.01 -17.22
N GLY A 486 1.74 -21.75 -16.96
CA GLY A 486 2.66 -20.67 -16.60
C GLY A 486 3.30 -19.91 -17.78
N THR A 487 3.13 -20.39 -19.03
CA THR A 487 3.63 -19.71 -20.23
C THR A 487 3.02 -18.32 -20.37
N LEU A 488 3.84 -17.33 -20.73
CA LEU A 488 3.37 -15.99 -21.08
C LEU A 488 2.90 -16.01 -22.54
N GLU A 489 1.63 -15.70 -22.77
CA GLU A 489 1.04 -15.45 -24.07
C GLU A 489 0.97 -13.93 -24.31
N VAL A 490 1.24 -13.45 -25.52
CA VAL A 490 1.16 -12.02 -25.90
C VAL A 490 0.06 -11.82 -26.92
N ALA A 491 -0.58 -10.66 -26.98
CA ALA A 491 -1.52 -10.33 -28.05
C ALA A 491 -0.87 -10.51 -29.43
N ALA A 492 -1.59 -11.07 -30.40
CA ALA A 492 -1.08 -11.26 -31.76
C ALA A 492 -0.92 -9.97 -32.57
N ASP A 493 -1.66 -8.91 -32.19
CA ASP A 493 -1.68 -7.62 -32.89
C ASP A 493 -1.53 -6.45 -31.92
N PHE A 494 -0.90 -5.38 -32.41
CA PHE A 494 -0.88 -4.07 -31.76
C PHE A 494 -2.15 -3.28 -32.11
N GLY A 495 -3.01 -3.00 -31.12
CA GLY A 495 -4.20 -2.17 -31.29
C GLY A 495 -3.90 -0.75 -31.79
N ARG A 496 -4.91 -0.05 -32.34
CA ARG A 496 -4.70 1.24 -33.05
C ARG A 496 -3.98 2.31 -32.21
N ARG A 497 -4.36 2.44 -30.94
CA ARG A 497 -3.77 3.42 -29.98
C ARG A 497 -2.62 2.82 -29.15
N SER A 498 -2.07 1.66 -29.54
CA SER A 498 -1.01 0.96 -28.80
C SER A 498 0.42 1.33 -29.24
N ARG A 499 0.58 2.33 -30.12
CA ARG A 499 1.87 2.81 -30.65
C ARG A 499 2.00 4.32 -30.41
N ILE A 500 3.22 4.81 -30.16
CA ILE A 500 3.54 6.23 -30.00
C ILE A 500 5.01 6.51 -30.38
N GLU A 501 5.35 7.76 -30.64
CA GLU A 501 6.74 8.23 -30.71
C GLU A 501 7.21 8.73 -29.34
N VAL A 502 8.47 8.42 -29.01
CA VAL A 502 9.16 8.81 -27.79
C VAL A 502 10.34 9.71 -28.18
N PRO A 503 10.31 11.00 -27.80
CA PRO A 503 11.41 11.93 -28.05
C PRO A 503 12.60 11.72 -27.10
#